data_AF-W9XJ28-F1
#
_entry.id   AF-W9XJ28-F1
#
_cell.length_a   1.000
_cell.length_b   1.000
_cell.length_c   1.000
_cell.angle_alpha   90.00
_cell.angle_beta   90.00
_cell.angle_gamma   90.00
#
_symmetry.space_group_name_H-M   'P 1'
#
loop_
_entity.id
_entity.type
_entity.pdbx_description
1 polymer ?
#
loop_
_entity_poly.entity_id
_entity_poly.type
_entity_poly.pdbx_seq_one_letter_code
_entity_poly.pdbx_strand_id
1 'polypeptide(L)'
;MDHGIDDKEALLLDRVSAAFEPYLLPPQEVSSVRRSLRSYIAARVDTAQNPRQGLEGLRAEYVKAVQANRAAKSRYAAILARHHEHAATSDPADSATAGHSSRSLLGQHVELLRLERQHTTLITLEDELDALRRSSRFTTSDTLSRAGTTPSALPDTERELAQLVDLLTRSVKALERALVEAHHYAIHERSLLEDAKAQSQYRTSATLPQRLHALSAARRELTAWLEESLERCQGNTDEAGQDEHLKSKLSSSDLEQNIDHQYEQYLETRQRLLMIVSSLKAPLPEQAPETPGGRVERMVQNFTKTEWPEEAEVPNVLEQALLPTVQQERASRAHLTFAKEQQEDELLATVNMLDRLSDESQILQAFPLLARSGRFEHAASTFGKKRATVDEPEDEVSRRMKPWLFAAEAAEVATSSTIEELLKQGNRSMDNVGQSLSELRFLHEADGNEHFKQ
;
A
#
# COMPACT_ATOMS: atom_id res chain seq x y z
N MET A 1 23.02 -79.20 21.38
CA MET A 1 22.03 -78.63 20.46
C MET A 1 22.29 -77.13 20.43
N ASP A 2 23.21 -76.65 19.59
CA ASP A 2 23.58 -75.21 19.57
C ASP A 2 24.10 -74.72 18.20
N HIS A 3 23.66 -75.35 17.11
CA HIS A 3 24.06 -74.98 15.73
C HIS A 3 22.93 -74.30 14.93
N GLY A 4 22.00 -73.60 15.60
CA GLY A 4 20.79 -73.06 14.95
C GLY A 4 20.67 -71.53 14.92
N ILE A 5 21.66 -70.80 15.47
CA ILE A 5 21.59 -69.33 15.64
C ILE A 5 22.43 -68.62 14.57
N ASP A 6 23.63 -69.13 14.26
CA ASP A 6 24.53 -68.49 13.28
C ASP A 6 23.94 -68.44 11.85
N ASP A 7 23.21 -69.47 11.42
CA ASP A 7 22.61 -69.50 10.08
C ASP A 7 21.50 -68.45 9.90
N LYS A 8 20.83 -68.05 10.99
CA LYS A 8 19.77 -67.03 10.93
C LYS A 8 20.34 -65.63 10.89
N GLU A 9 21.44 -65.37 11.57
CA GLU A 9 22.13 -64.07 11.51
C GLU A 9 22.78 -63.85 10.14
N ALA A 10 23.37 -64.90 9.54
CA ALA A 10 23.91 -64.83 8.19
C ALA A 10 22.84 -64.50 7.13
N LEU A 11 21.66 -65.12 7.24
CA LEU A 11 20.53 -64.85 6.33
C LEU A 11 19.93 -63.45 6.52
N LEU A 12 19.97 -62.91 7.74
CA LEU A 12 19.51 -61.54 8.01
C LEU A 12 20.49 -60.51 7.44
N LEU A 13 21.80 -60.73 7.57
CA LEU A 13 22.82 -59.87 6.99
C LEU A 13 22.75 -59.85 5.46
N ASP A 14 22.50 -61.00 4.83
CA ASP A 14 22.38 -61.10 3.37
C ASP A 14 21.11 -60.43 2.84
N ARG A 15 20.03 -60.46 3.62
CA ARG A 15 18.78 -59.76 3.28
C ARG A 15 18.90 -58.25 3.46
N VAL A 16 19.67 -57.80 4.44
CA VAL A 16 19.94 -56.38 4.70
C VAL A 16 20.89 -55.83 3.63
N SER A 17 21.95 -56.55 3.27
CA SER A 17 22.86 -56.13 2.18
C SER A 17 22.14 -56.05 0.83
N ALA A 18 21.28 -57.01 0.49
CA ALA A 18 20.47 -56.98 -0.73
C ALA A 18 19.46 -55.82 -0.75
N ALA A 19 18.92 -55.41 0.40
CA ALA A 19 18.02 -54.26 0.50
C ALA A 19 18.72 -52.91 0.27
N PHE A 20 20.03 -52.83 0.55
CA PHE A 20 20.83 -51.62 0.37
C PHE A 20 21.59 -51.58 -0.96
N GLU A 21 21.65 -52.69 -1.71
CA GLU A 21 22.27 -52.75 -3.04
C GLU A 21 21.79 -51.66 -4.03
N PRO A 22 20.49 -51.30 -4.13
CA PRO A 22 20.05 -50.24 -5.03
C PRO A 22 20.40 -48.81 -4.56
N TYR A 23 20.87 -48.65 -3.32
CA TYR A 23 21.25 -47.36 -2.73
C TYR A 23 22.78 -47.18 -2.61
N LEU A 24 23.56 -48.22 -2.89
CA LEU A 24 25.01 -48.17 -2.96
C LEU A 24 25.41 -47.78 -4.40
N LEU A 25 25.53 -46.47 -4.66
CA LEU A 25 26.10 -46.00 -5.93
C LEU A 25 27.49 -46.62 -6.13
N PRO A 26 27.82 -47.08 -7.36
CA PRO A 26 29.11 -47.69 -7.62
C PRO A 26 30.23 -46.71 -7.24
N PRO A 27 31.34 -47.19 -6.63
CA PRO A 27 32.39 -46.34 -6.07
C PRO A 27 33.01 -45.38 -7.09
N GLN A 28 32.88 -45.68 -8.38
CA GLN A 28 33.33 -44.82 -9.47
C GLN A 28 32.50 -43.54 -9.62
N GLU A 29 31.19 -43.58 -9.42
CA GLU A 29 30.31 -42.40 -9.52
C GLU A 29 30.53 -41.43 -8.36
N VAL A 30 30.68 -41.95 -7.14
CA VAL A 30 31.04 -41.16 -5.96
C VAL A 30 32.40 -40.47 -6.15
N SER A 31 33.36 -41.16 -6.78
CA SER A 31 34.67 -40.58 -7.09
C SER A 31 34.60 -39.46 -8.15
N SER A 32 33.69 -39.58 -9.12
CA SER A 32 33.44 -38.56 -10.15
C SER A 32 32.81 -37.30 -9.54
N VAL A 33 31.78 -37.46 -8.71
CA VAL A 33 31.12 -36.36 -8.00
C VAL A 33 32.08 -35.65 -7.05
N ARG A 34 32.93 -36.38 -6.33
CA ARG A 34 33.97 -35.76 -5.48
C ARG A 34 34.99 -34.98 -6.29
N ARG A 35 35.33 -35.45 -7.50
CA ARG A 35 36.28 -34.76 -8.38
C ARG A 35 35.68 -33.46 -8.95
N SER A 36 34.43 -33.48 -9.38
CA SER A 36 33.73 -32.29 -9.89
C SER A 36 33.50 -31.24 -8.78
N LEU A 37 33.14 -31.68 -7.57
CA LEU A 37 32.95 -30.79 -6.43
C LEU A 37 34.27 -30.13 -5.99
N ARG A 38 35.38 -30.88 -6.03
CA ARG A 38 36.73 -30.33 -5.76
C ARG A 38 37.14 -29.28 -6.79
N SER A 39 36.88 -29.51 -8.08
CA SER A 39 37.18 -28.50 -9.11
C SER A 39 36.33 -27.23 -8.95
N TYR A 40 35.05 -27.37 -8.59
CA TYR A 40 34.16 -26.24 -8.36
C TYR A 40 34.59 -25.40 -7.15
N ILE A 41 35.00 -26.06 -6.06
CA ILE A 41 35.50 -25.37 -4.87
C ILE A 41 36.83 -24.67 -5.14
N ALA A 42 37.75 -25.30 -5.88
CA ALA A 42 39.03 -24.69 -6.25
C ALA A 42 38.84 -23.38 -7.06
N ALA A 43 37.98 -23.40 -8.08
CA ALA A 43 37.69 -22.22 -8.89
C ALA A 43 37.10 -21.05 -8.08
N ARG A 44 36.30 -21.35 -7.05
CA ARG A 44 35.70 -20.33 -6.18
C ARG A 44 36.69 -19.77 -5.15
N VAL A 45 37.67 -20.56 -4.72
CA VAL A 45 38.74 -20.12 -3.81
C VAL A 45 39.75 -19.23 -4.54
N ASP A 46 40.05 -19.50 -5.81
CA ASP A 46 40.95 -18.66 -6.62
C ASP A 46 40.38 -17.25 -6.86
N THR A 47 39.04 -17.12 -6.98
CA THR A 47 38.38 -15.79 -7.03
C THR A 47 38.41 -15.05 -5.69
N ALA A 48 38.60 -15.75 -4.57
CA ALA A 48 38.63 -15.17 -3.23
C ALA A 48 40.04 -14.76 -2.77
N GLN A 49 41.11 -15.19 -3.46
CA GLN A 49 42.50 -14.89 -3.08
C GLN A 49 43.06 -13.58 -3.68
N ASN A 50 42.35 -12.91 -4.60
CA ASN A 50 42.72 -11.58 -5.13
C ASN A 50 41.77 -10.42 -4.73
N PRO A 51 41.43 -10.20 -3.44
CA PRO A 51 40.62 -9.04 -3.02
C PRO A 51 41.43 -7.73 -2.91
N ARG A 52 42.76 -7.77 -3.08
CA ARG A 52 43.63 -6.61 -2.83
C ARG A 52 43.60 -5.52 -3.91
N GLN A 53 43.26 -5.84 -5.16
CA GLN A 53 43.22 -4.85 -6.25
C GLN A 53 41.88 -4.07 -6.32
N GLY A 54 40.77 -4.65 -5.86
CA GLY A 54 39.47 -3.96 -5.87
C GLY A 54 39.26 -2.96 -4.72
N LEU A 55 39.89 -3.19 -3.56
CA LEU A 55 39.74 -2.35 -2.38
C LEU A 55 40.50 -1.02 -2.46
N GLU A 56 41.58 -0.96 -3.25
CA GLU A 56 42.39 0.25 -3.39
C GLU A 56 41.68 1.32 -4.24
N GLY A 57 40.97 0.89 -5.28
CA GLY A 57 40.10 1.77 -6.10
C GLY A 57 38.90 2.29 -5.32
N LEU A 58 38.18 1.41 -4.61
CA LEU A 58 37.01 1.79 -3.81
C LEU A 58 37.39 2.74 -2.65
N ARG A 59 38.55 2.52 -2.01
CA ARG A 59 39.06 3.42 -0.97
C ARG A 59 39.43 4.80 -1.54
N ALA A 60 40.01 4.84 -2.74
CA ALA A 60 40.33 6.11 -3.42
C ALA A 60 39.04 6.87 -3.80
N GLU A 61 38.02 6.18 -4.29
CA GLU A 61 36.71 6.75 -4.61
C GLU A 61 35.99 7.27 -3.36
N TYR A 62 36.03 6.52 -2.25
CA TYR A 62 35.47 6.96 -0.98
C TYR A 62 36.15 8.22 -0.46
N VAL A 63 37.49 8.29 -0.52
CA VAL A 63 38.23 9.50 -0.11
C VAL A 63 37.88 10.69 -1.02
N LYS A 64 37.73 10.48 -2.33
CA LYS A 64 37.30 11.51 -3.27
C LYS A 64 35.87 12.01 -2.97
N ALA A 65 34.95 11.10 -2.65
CA ALA A 65 33.58 11.44 -2.28
C ALA A 65 33.52 12.23 -0.97
N VAL A 66 34.32 11.85 0.04
CA VAL A 66 34.41 12.57 1.32
C VAL A 66 34.98 13.97 1.13
N GLN A 67 36.02 14.13 0.29
CA GLN A 67 36.57 15.45 -0.04
C GLN A 67 35.55 16.33 -0.78
N ALA A 68 34.82 15.76 -1.73
CA ALA A 68 33.74 16.46 -2.44
C ALA A 68 32.61 16.89 -1.49
N ASN A 69 32.20 16.03 -0.56
CA ASN A 69 31.18 16.35 0.45
C ASN A 69 31.63 17.49 1.37
N ARG A 70 32.90 17.47 1.81
CA ARG A 70 33.47 18.55 2.63
C ARG A 70 33.52 19.87 1.88
N ALA A 71 33.86 19.86 0.58
CA ALA A 71 33.84 21.04 -0.28
C ALA A 71 32.41 21.56 -0.53
N ALA A 72 31.43 20.68 -0.68
CA ALA A 72 30.02 21.07 -0.80
C ALA A 72 29.51 21.74 0.49
N LYS A 73 29.84 21.17 1.65
CA LYS A 73 29.49 21.74 2.96
C LYS A 73 30.11 23.11 3.19
N SER A 74 31.37 23.33 2.82
CA SER A 74 32.00 24.65 2.96
C SER A 74 31.40 25.68 2.01
N ARG A 75 31.04 25.29 0.77
CA ARG A 75 30.32 26.18 -0.17
C ARG A 75 28.94 26.56 0.35
N TYR A 76 28.19 25.60 0.89
CA TYR A 76 26.89 25.87 1.50
C TYR A 76 27.00 26.82 2.70
N ALA A 77 27.98 26.59 3.58
CA ALA A 77 28.24 27.48 4.71
C ALA A 77 28.64 28.90 4.25
N ALA A 78 29.42 29.03 3.18
CA ALA A 78 29.77 30.33 2.61
C ALA A 78 28.56 31.07 2.00
N ILE A 79 27.63 30.35 1.37
CA ILE A 79 26.38 30.92 0.84
C ILE A 79 25.48 31.38 1.98
N LEU A 80 25.35 30.58 3.05
CA LEU A 80 24.62 30.99 4.26
C LEU A 80 25.23 32.23 4.92
N ALA A 81 26.55 32.28 5.06
CA ALA A 81 27.25 33.44 5.61
C ALA A 81 27.00 34.70 4.77
N ARG A 82 27.05 34.59 3.44
CA ARG A 82 26.69 35.70 2.53
C ARG A 82 25.25 36.16 2.70
N HIS A 83 24.31 35.22 2.87
CA HIS A 83 22.91 35.55 3.10
C HIS A 83 22.69 36.26 4.45
N HIS A 84 23.44 35.87 5.49
CA HIS A 84 23.41 36.54 6.78
C HIS A 84 24.06 37.93 6.75
N GLU A 85 25.15 38.12 6.00
CA GLU A 85 25.79 39.43 5.80
C GLU A 85 24.89 40.40 5.01
N HIS A 86 24.14 39.91 4.02
CA HIS A 86 23.17 40.72 3.27
C HIS A 86 21.91 41.04 4.10
N ALA A 87 21.56 40.20 5.09
CA ALA A 87 20.47 40.48 6.01
C ALA A 87 20.87 41.48 7.12
N ALA A 88 22.16 41.56 7.47
CA ALA A 88 22.67 42.45 8.51
C ALA A 88 22.90 43.90 8.05
N THR A 89 22.97 44.15 6.73
CA THR A 89 23.11 45.50 6.16
C THR A 89 21.76 46.15 5.79
N SER A 90 20.64 45.46 6.04
CA SER A 90 19.30 46.03 5.95
C SER A 90 18.90 46.62 7.31
N ASP A 91 18.53 47.91 7.34
CA ASP A 91 18.24 48.70 8.53
C ASP A 91 17.30 48.01 9.57
N PRO A 92 17.52 48.20 10.88
CA PRO A 92 16.79 47.50 11.94
C PRO A 92 15.45 48.19 12.31
N ALA A 93 14.73 48.76 11.34
CA ALA A 93 13.49 49.49 11.61
C ALA A 93 12.21 48.64 11.46
N ASP A 94 12.27 47.47 10.82
CA ASP A 94 11.07 46.68 10.48
C ASP A 94 10.94 45.32 11.21
N SER A 95 11.56 45.18 12.39
CA SER A 95 11.51 43.95 13.19
C SER A 95 10.26 43.83 14.09
N ALA A 96 9.07 44.08 13.52
CA ALA A 96 7.78 43.84 14.20
C ALA A 96 6.83 42.89 13.45
N THR A 97 7.29 42.14 12.45
CA THR A 97 6.42 41.18 11.72
C THR A 97 7.07 39.83 11.43
N ALA A 98 7.55 39.14 12.47
CA ALA A 98 7.95 37.72 12.37
C ALA A 98 6.80 36.75 11.96
N GLY A 99 5.56 37.25 11.80
CA GLY A 99 4.40 36.48 11.32
C GLY A 99 4.13 36.54 9.81
N HIS A 100 4.90 37.31 9.02
CA HIS A 100 4.62 37.51 7.59
C HIS A 100 5.46 36.64 6.64
N SER A 101 6.52 35.97 7.13
CA SER A 101 7.43 35.23 6.27
C SER A 101 6.82 33.93 5.72
N SER A 102 6.05 33.16 6.51
CA SER A 102 5.46 31.91 6.01
C SER A 102 4.33 32.13 5.00
N ARG A 103 3.50 33.15 5.22
CA ARG A 103 2.42 33.54 4.28
C ARG A 103 2.97 34.18 3.00
N SER A 104 4.04 34.98 3.10
CA SER A 104 4.73 35.54 1.94
C SER A 104 5.44 34.45 1.12
N LEU A 105 6.10 33.48 1.76
CA LEU A 105 6.74 32.35 1.09
C LEU A 105 5.73 31.41 0.39
N LEU A 106 4.59 31.14 1.04
CA LEU A 106 3.48 30.40 0.41
C LEU A 106 2.91 31.16 -0.79
N GLY A 107 2.73 32.48 -0.68
CA GLY A 107 2.32 33.33 -1.78
C GLY A 107 3.30 33.28 -2.95
N GLN A 108 4.60 33.42 -2.67
CA GLN A 108 5.67 33.32 -3.67
C GLN A 108 5.73 31.93 -4.31
N HIS A 109 5.50 30.85 -3.54
CA HIS A 109 5.47 29.50 -4.09
C HIS A 109 4.25 29.27 -4.99
N VAL A 110 3.08 29.79 -4.63
CA VAL A 110 1.88 29.73 -5.48
C VAL A 110 2.06 30.54 -6.75
N GLU A 111 2.69 31.71 -6.67
CA GLU A 111 3.04 32.50 -7.84
C GLU A 111 4.05 31.79 -8.74
N LEU A 112 5.07 31.14 -8.16
CA LEU A 112 6.03 30.34 -8.89
C LEU A 112 5.36 29.16 -9.61
N LEU A 113 4.50 28.40 -8.93
CA LEU A 113 3.72 27.31 -9.54
C LEU A 113 2.80 27.82 -10.65
N ARG A 114 2.20 29.00 -10.48
CA ARG A 114 1.40 29.63 -11.53
C ARG A 114 2.26 29.99 -12.75
N LEU A 115 3.48 30.47 -12.51
CA LEU A 115 4.43 30.86 -13.56
C LEU A 115 5.01 29.63 -14.26
N GLU A 116 5.26 28.53 -13.56
CA GLU A 116 5.64 27.23 -14.14
C GLU A 116 4.50 26.63 -14.99
N ARG A 117 3.25 26.72 -14.53
CA ARG A 117 2.09 26.33 -15.35
C ARG A 117 1.98 27.18 -16.60
N GLN A 118 2.17 28.50 -16.50
CA GLN A 118 2.18 29.37 -17.66
C GLN A 118 3.34 29.03 -18.61
N HIS A 119 4.53 28.76 -18.08
CA HIS A 119 5.69 28.40 -18.89
C HIS A 119 5.49 27.07 -19.62
N THR A 120 5.00 26.04 -18.93
CA THR A 120 4.67 24.75 -19.57
C THR A 120 3.59 24.91 -20.64
N THR A 121 2.55 25.72 -20.40
CA THR A 121 1.55 26.00 -21.45
C THR A 121 2.15 26.71 -22.66
N LEU A 122 3.08 27.64 -22.46
CA LEU A 122 3.77 28.32 -23.55
C LEU A 122 4.69 27.38 -24.32
N ILE A 123 5.43 26.51 -23.63
CA ILE A 123 6.25 25.48 -24.29
C ILE A 123 5.37 24.54 -25.10
N THR A 124 4.24 24.08 -24.54
CA THR A 124 3.33 23.21 -25.31
C THR A 124 2.77 23.92 -26.54
N LEU A 125 2.43 25.21 -26.44
CA LEU A 125 1.97 25.98 -27.61
C LEU A 125 3.09 26.19 -28.63
N GLU A 126 4.33 26.39 -28.19
CA GLU A 126 5.51 26.47 -29.05
C GLU A 126 5.79 25.15 -29.75
N ASP A 127 5.73 24.02 -29.02
CA ASP A 127 5.88 22.67 -29.55
C ASP A 127 4.79 22.33 -30.57
N GLU A 128 3.53 22.69 -30.30
CA GLU A 128 2.41 22.53 -31.23
C GLU A 128 2.56 23.44 -32.45
N LEU A 129 3.00 24.69 -32.28
CA LEU A 129 3.30 25.58 -33.40
C LEU A 129 4.46 25.06 -34.24
N ASP A 130 5.48 24.47 -33.63
CA ASP A 130 6.59 23.84 -34.33
C ASP A 130 6.19 22.51 -34.97
N ALA A 131 5.28 21.74 -34.38
CA ALA A 131 4.67 20.57 -34.99
C ALA A 131 3.83 20.97 -36.22
N LEU A 132 3.02 22.03 -36.11
CA LEU A 132 2.27 22.61 -37.23
C LEU A 132 3.18 23.20 -38.30
N ARG A 133 4.30 23.83 -37.92
CA ARG A 133 5.29 24.35 -38.87
C ARG A 133 6.03 23.22 -39.59
N ARG A 134 6.24 22.08 -38.92
CA ARG A 134 6.81 20.86 -39.53
C ARG A 134 5.80 20.15 -40.43
N SER A 135 4.53 20.09 -40.05
CA SER A 135 3.46 19.48 -40.87
C SER A 135 3.06 20.36 -42.07
N SER A 136 3.07 21.69 -41.93
CA SER A 136 2.85 22.67 -43.01
C SER A 136 3.96 22.65 -44.07
N ARG A 137 5.20 22.33 -43.67
CA ARG A 137 6.31 22.10 -44.63
C ARG A 137 6.16 20.77 -45.39
N PHE A 138 5.37 19.82 -44.87
CA PHE A 138 5.10 18.55 -45.54
C PHE A 138 3.90 18.62 -46.50
N THR A 139 2.93 19.50 -46.26
CA THR A 139 1.78 19.70 -47.17
C THR A 139 2.06 20.60 -48.36
N THR A 140 3.17 21.36 -48.34
CA THR A 140 3.59 22.22 -49.46
C THR A 140 4.50 21.52 -50.48
N SER A 141 4.95 20.29 -50.21
CA SER A 141 5.89 19.58 -51.09
C SER A 141 5.23 18.57 -52.06
N ASP A 142 3.96 18.20 -51.88
CA ASP A 142 3.29 17.18 -52.70
C ASP A 142 2.26 17.71 -53.71
N THR A 143 2.12 19.04 -53.85
CA THR A 143 1.27 19.66 -54.88
C THR A 143 2.01 20.57 -55.85
N LEU A 144 3.35 20.57 -55.86
CA LEU A 144 4.15 21.38 -56.79
C LEU A 144 4.74 20.54 -57.93
N SER A 145 3.87 19.89 -58.70
CA SER A 145 4.21 19.41 -60.05
C SER A 145 2.99 19.47 -60.98
N ARG A 146 2.35 20.65 -61.08
CA ARG A 146 1.67 21.06 -62.31
C ARG A 146 1.40 22.56 -62.33
N ALA A 147 1.97 23.24 -63.34
CA ALA A 147 1.60 24.56 -63.88
C ALA A 147 1.43 25.70 -62.83
N GLY A 148 2.36 26.63 -62.67
CA GLY A 148 2.65 27.62 -63.71
C GLY A 148 1.68 28.81 -63.66
N THR A 149 1.71 29.64 -62.61
CA THR A 149 1.47 31.11 -62.64
C THR A 149 1.61 31.70 -61.23
N THR A 150 2.19 32.91 -61.16
CA THR A 150 2.51 33.69 -59.94
C THR A 150 1.30 34.56 -59.49
N PRO A 151 1.35 35.37 -58.42
CA PRO A 151 0.70 35.06 -57.15
C PRO A 151 -0.27 36.17 -56.68
N SER A 152 -1.50 35.85 -56.28
CA SER A 152 -2.32 36.78 -55.51
C SER A 152 -3.53 36.08 -54.89
N ALA A 153 -3.48 35.83 -53.58
CA ALA A 153 -4.61 35.92 -52.65
C ALA A 153 -4.18 35.39 -51.29
N LEU A 154 -4.52 36.15 -50.24
CA LEU A 154 -4.44 35.73 -48.85
C LEU A 154 -5.19 34.39 -48.65
N PRO A 155 -4.74 33.51 -47.72
CA PRO A 155 -5.49 32.30 -47.38
C PRO A 155 -6.81 32.68 -46.71
N ASP A 156 -7.93 32.22 -47.30
CA ASP A 156 -9.30 32.39 -46.78
C ASP A 156 -9.51 31.55 -45.51
N THR A 157 -8.96 31.99 -44.38
CA THR A 157 -9.13 31.35 -43.06
C THR A 157 -10.60 31.24 -42.65
N GLU A 158 -11.46 32.12 -43.16
CA GLU A 158 -12.91 32.10 -42.89
C GLU A 158 -13.62 30.90 -43.52
N ARG A 159 -13.16 30.40 -44.68
CA ARG A 159 -13.79 29.24 -45.35
C ARG A 159 -13.44 27.93 -44.67
N GLU A 160 -12.22 27.80 -44.16
CA GLU A 160 -11.77 26.63 -43.40
C GLU A 160 -12.47 26.56 -42.03
N LEU A 161 -12.63 27.71 -41.35
CA LEU A 161 -13.40 27.79 -40.10
C LEU A 161 -14.88 27.46 -40.31
N ALA A 162 -15.51 27.94 -41.39
CA ALA A 162 -16.89 27.59 -41.71
C ALA A 162 -17.07 26.08 -41.96
N GLN A 163 -16.12 25.44 -42.65
CA GLN A 163 -16.13 23.99 -42.89
C GLN A 163 -15.95 23.18 -41.60
N LEU A 164 -15.07 23.63 -40.69
CA LEU A 164 -14.88 22.98 -39.39
C LEU A 164 -16.12 23.11 -38.50
N VAL A 165 -16.78 24.27 -38.49
CA VAL A 165 -18.04 24.47 -37.77
C VAL A 165 -19.16 23.58 -38.35
N ASP A 166 -19.23 23.44 -39.68
CA ASP A 166 -20.18 22.53 -40.32
C ASP A 166 -19.90 21.05 -40.01
N LEU A 167 -18.64 20.65 -39.91
CA LEU A 167 -18.26 19.29 -39.51
C LEU A 167 -18.57 19.02 -38.04
N LEU A 168 -18.27 19.98 -37.16
CA LEU A 168 -18.57 19.89 -35.73
C LEU A 168 -20.09 19.85 -35.48
N THR A 169 -20.86 20.68 -36.16
CA THR A 169 -22.33 20.64 -36.01
C THR A 169 -22.93 19.35 -36.55
N ARG A 170 -22.35 18.73 -37.58
CA ARG A 170 -22.76 17.39 -38.05
C ARG A 170 -22.39 16.30 -37.05
N SER A 171 -21.20 16.34 -36.44
CA SER A 171 -20.79 15.35 -35.45
C SER A 171 -21.60 15.46 -34.16
N VAL A 172 -21.90 16.68 -33.70
CA VAL A 172 -22.79 16.93 -32.55
C VAL A 172 -24.19 16.39 -32.84
N LYS A 173 -24.77 16.67 -34.02
CA LYS A 173 -26.08 16.11 -34.40
C LYS A 173 -26.07 14.58 -34.51
N ALA A 174 -24.96 13.98 -34.94
CA ALA A 174 -24.82 12.52 -34.97
C ALA A 174 -24.77 11.94 -33.56
N LEU A 175 -24.05 12.59 -32.64
CA LEU A 175 -23.97 12.23 -31.23
C LEU A 175 -25.34 12.37 -30.55
N GLU A 176 -26.06 13.46 -30.79
CA GLU A 176 -27.41 13.68 -30.27
C GLU A 176 -28.36 12.56 -30.72
N ARG A 177 -28.32 12.17 -32.01
CA ARG A 177 -29.12 11.03 -32.50
C ARG A 177 -28.72 9.72 -31.84
N ALA A 178 -27.42 9.43 -31.74
CA ALA A 178 -26.93 8.22 -31.08
C ALA A 178 -27.35 8.18 -29.60
N LEU A 179 -27.33 9.31 -28.91
CA LEU A 179 -27.77 9.42 -27.52
C LEU A 179 -29.27 9.19 -27.41
N VAL A 180 -30.08 9.79 -28.28
CA VAL A 180 -31.54 9.57 -28.30
C VAL A 180 -31.88 8.12 -28.62
N GLU A 181 -31.20 7.50 -29.58
CA GLU A 181 -31.36 6.09 -29.91
C GLU A 181 -30.99 5.20 -28.73
N ALA A 182 -29.81 5.41 -28.12
CA ALA A 182 -29.36 4.67 -26.95
C ALA A 182 -30.31 4.85 -25.75
N HIS A 183 -30.82 6.05 -25.54
CA HIS A 183 -31.82 6.33 -24.51
C HIS A 183 -33.13 5.59 -24.78
N HIS A 184 -33.58 5.56 -26.03
CA HIS A 184 -34.77 4.81 -26.41
C HIS A 184 -34.59 3.31 -26.22
N TYR A 185 -33.44 2.75 -26.61
CA TYR A 185 -33.10 1.35 -26.35
C TYR A 185 -33.06 1.03 -24.85
N ALA A 186 -32.47 1.90 -24.03
CA ALA A 186 -32.42 1.71 -22.58
C ALA A 186 -33.82 1.75 -21.94
N ILE A 187 -34.71 2.63 -22.40
CA ILE A 187 -36.11 2.66 -21.95
C ILE A 187 -36.84 1.38 -22.35
N HIS A 188 -36.68 0.95 -23.60
CA HIS A 188 -37.31 -0.27 -24.11
C HIS A 188 -36.85 -1.51 -23.34
N GLU A 189 -35.54 -1.65 -23.10
CA GLU A 189 -34.98 -2.75 -22.31
C GLU A 189 -35.47 -2.70 -20.86
N ARG A 190 -35.53 -1.51 -20.26
CA ARG A 190 -36.09 -1.34 -18.92
C ARG A 190 -37.56 -1.76 -18.84
N SER A 191 -38.39 -1.42 -19.83
CA SER A 191 -39.78 -1.89 -19.85
C SER A 191 -39.88 -3.40 -19.99
N LEU A 192 -39.03 -4.01 -20.82
CA LEU A 192 -38.99 -5.46 -21.00
C LEU A 192 -38.58 -6.18 -19.71
N LEU A 193 -37.62 -5.61 -18.96
CA LEU A 193 -37.23 -6.11 -17.65
C LEU A 193 -38.36 -6.00 -16.61
N GLU A 194 -39.09 -4.89 -16.58
CA GLU A 194 -40.24 -4.74 -15.67
C GLU A 194 -41.37 -5.71 -16.02
N ASP A 195 -41.65 -5.93 -17.31
CA ASP A 195 -42.61 -6.95 -17.76
C ASP A 195 -42.19 -8.36 -17.36
N ALA A 196 -40.91 -8.69 -17.53
CA ALA A 196 -40.34 -9.98 -17.11
C ALA A 196 -40.39 -10.16 -15.58
N LYS A 197 -40.09 -9.11 -14.81
CA LYS A 197 -40.22 -9.12 -13.34
C LYS A 197 -41.67 -9.33 -12.92
N ALA A 198 -42.61 -8.63 -13.53
CA ALA A 198 -44.04 -8.80 -13.26
C ALA A 198 -44.46 -10.25 -13.53
N GLN A 199 -44.10 -10.82 -14.69
CA GLN A 199 -44.37 -12.23 -15.00
C GLN A 199 -43.72 -13.22 -14.02
N SER A 200 -42.55 -12.90 -13.48
CA SER A 200 -41.86 -13.74 -12.49
C SER A 200 -42.53 -13.72 -11.12
N GLN A 201 -43.09 -12.58 -10.69
CA GLN A 201 -43.80 -12.43 -9.41
C GLN A 201 -45.11 -13.24 -9.39
N TYR A 202 -45.79 -13.36 -10.53
CA TYR A 202 -46.97 -14.24 -10.66
C TYR A 202 -46.62 -15.74 -10.71
N ARG A 203 -45.35 -16.11 -10.95
CA ARG A 203 -44.86 -17.50 -11.05
C ARG A 203 -44.20 -18.03 -9.77
N THR A 204 -44.58 -17.51 -8.60
CA THR A 204 -44.03 -17.91 -7.29
C THR A 204 -44.30 -19.37 -6.89
N SER A 205 -45.15 -20.09 -7.63
CA SER A 205 -45.42 -21.53 -7.50
C SER A 205 -44.43 -22.46 -8.28
N ALA A 206 -43.19 -22.03 -8.53
CA ALA A 206 -42.20 -22.90 -9.18
C ALA A 206 -41.69 -23.99 -8.20
N THR A 207 -41.68 -25.24 -8.65
CA THR A 207 -41.18 -26.39 -7.88
C THR A 207 -39.66 -26.28 -7.62
N LEU A 208 -39.17 -26.84 -6.52
CA LEU A 208 -37.75 -26.81 -6.13
C LEU A 208 -36.76 -27.21 -7.24
N PRO A 209 -36.98 -28.27 -8.05
CA PRO A 209 -36.08 -28.60 -9.17
C PRO A 209 -36.08 -27.55 -10.29
N GLN A 210 -37.21 -26.89 -10.54
CA GLN A 210 -37.31 -25.82 -11.54
C GLN A 210 -36.54 -24.56 -11.11
N ARG A 211 -36.53 -24.26 -9.79
CA ARG A 211 -35.73 -23.17 -9.22
C ARG A 211 -34.23 -23.45 -9.32
N LEU A 212 -33.81 -24.69 -9.03
CA LEU A 212 -32.40 -25.08 -9.19
C LEU A 212 -31.95 -25.02 -10.66
N HIS A 213 -32.79 -25.47 -11.59
CA HIS A 213 -32.50 -25.36 -13.01
C HIS A 213 -32.41 -23.89 -13.46
N ALA A 214 -33.35 -23.04 -13.05
CA ALA A 214 -33.32 -21.61 -13.36
C ALA A 214 -32.07 -20.91 -12.78
N LEU A 215 -31.67 -21.23 -11.55
CA LEU A 215 -30.45 -20.72 -10.93
C LEU A 215 -29.20 -21.20 -11.69
N SER A 216 -29.16 -22.48 -12.09
CA SER A 216 -28.06 -23.01 -12.91
C SER A 216 -27.97 -22.34 -14.29
N ALA A 217 -29.11 -21.98 -14.88
CA ALA A 217 -29.18 -21.27 -16.16
C ALA A 217 -28.73 -19.82 -16.00
N ALA A 218 -29.21 -19.11 -14.97
CA ALA A 218 -28.78 -17.76 -14.65
C ALA A 218 -27.27 -17.71 -14.35
N ARG A 219 -26.73 -18.71 -13.63
CA ARG A 219 -25.28 -18.83 -13.40
C ARG A 219 -24.51 -18.96 -14.71
N ARG A 220 -24.97 -19.81 -15.63
CA ARG A 220 -24.33 -20.01 -16.94
C ARG A 220 -24.36 -18.73 -17.78
N GLU A 221 -25.50 -18.05 -17.84
CA GLU A 221 -25.64 -16.78 -18.56
C GLU A 221 -24.75 -15.68 -17.96
N LEU A 222 -24.73 -15.53 -16.63
CA LEU A 222 -23.85 -14.55 -15.98
C LEU A 222 -22.37 -14.88 -16.19
N THR A 223 -22.01 -16.17 -16.23
CA THR A 223 -20.63 -16.58 -16.50
C THR A 223 -20.27 -16.28 -17.96
N ALA A 224 -21.16 -16.57 -18.91
CA ALA A 224 -20.96 -16.23 -20.32
C ALA A 224 -20.86 -14.71 -20.54
N TRP A 225 -21.71 -13.92 -19.87
CA TRP A 225 -21.66 -12.45 -19.92
C TRP A 225 -20.36 -11.90 -19.30
N LEU A 226 -19.87 -12.49 -18.21
CA LEU A 226 -18.59 -12.14 -17.63
C LEU A 226 -17.43 -12.50 -18.56
N GLU A 227 -17.46 -13.68 -19.17
CA GLU A 227 -16.47 -14.11 -20.16
C GLU A 227 -16.45 -13.17 -21.36
N GLU A 228 -17.61 -12.79 -21.91
CA GLU A 228 -17.72 -11.84 -23.02
C GLU A 228 -17.30 -10.42 -22.60
N SER A 229 -17.63 -9.99 -21.38
CA SER A 229 -17.20 -8.68 -20.87
C SER A 229 -15.68 -8.64 -20.66
N LEU A 230 -15.08 -9.71 -20.16
CA LEU A 230 -13.64 -9.85 -20.03
C LEU A 230 -12.96 -9.92 -21.40
N GLU A 231 -13.55 -10.61 -22.38
CA GLU A 231 -13.07 -10.65 -23.77
C GLU A 231 -13.12 -9.26 -24.42
N ARG A 232 -14.19 -8.48 -24.22
CA ARG A 232 -14.28 -7.09 -24.70
C ARG A 232 -13.27 -6.16 -24.00
N CYS A 233 -13.00 -6.38 -22.72
CA CYS A 233 -11.96 -5.64 -22.00
C CYS A 233 -10.54 -6.03 -22.48
N GLN A 234 -10.33 -7.25 -22.96
CA GLN A 234 -9.04 -7.71 -23.50
C GLN A 234 -8.87 -7.38 -24.99
N GLY A 235 -9.94 -7.37 -25.78
CA GLY A 235 -9.93 -7.11 -27.23
C GLY A 235 -9.80 -5.63 -27.62
N ASN A 236 -10.02 -4.70 -26.69
CA ASN A 236 -9.74 -3.27 -26.92
C ASN A 236 -8.26 -2.89 -26.72
N THR A 237 -7.37 -3.86 -26.45
CA THR A 237 -5.93 -3.63 -26.25
C THR A 237 -5.13 -3.57 -27.55
N ASP A 238 -5.74 -3.81 -28.72
CA ASP A 238 -5.02 -3.77 -30.00
C ASP A 238 -4.80 -2.34 -30.55
N GLU A 239 -5.52 -1.33 -30.02
CA GLU A 239 -5.25 0.10 -30.28
C GLU A 239 -4.31 0.73 -29.23
N ALA A 240 -3.97 0.00 -28.16
CA ALA A 240 -3.00 0.41 -27.13
C ALA A 240 -1.58 -0.14 -27.37
N GLY A 241 -1.32 -0.72 -28.54
CA GLY A 241 -0.05 -1.33 -28.92
C GLY A 241 1.14 -0.37 -29.12
N GLN A 242 0.98 0.93 -28.88
CA GLN A 242 2.09 1.89 -28.95
C GLN A 242 2.73 2.24 -27.60
N ASP A 243 2.08 1.95 -26.46
CA ASP A 243 2.61 2.33 -25.13
C ASP A 243 3.38 1.20 -24.42
N GLU A 244 3.21 -0.06 -24.83
CA GLU A 244 3.97 -1.19 -24.26
C GLU A 244 5.44 -1.23 -24.74
N HIS A 245 5.80 -0.47 -25.78
CA HIS A 245 7.19 -0.42 -26.24
C HIS A 245 8.09 0.50 -25.40
N LEU A 246 7.53 1.31 -24.50
CA LEU A 246 8.27 2.18 -23.58
C LEU A 246 8.53 1.53 -22.21
N LYS A 247 7.76 0.51 -21.81
CA LYS A 247 7.98 -0.22 -20.54
C LYS A 247 9.07 -1.29 -20.62
N SER A 248 9.51 -1.67 -21.82
CA SER A 248 10.53 -2.72 -21.98
C SER A 248 11.99 -2.20 -21.87
N LYS A 249 12.22 -0.96 -21.42
CA LYS A 249 13.57 -0.35 -21.37
C LYS A 249 13.95 0.30 -20.03
N LEU A 250 13.10 0.25 -19.00
CA LEU A 250 13.54 0.65 -17.66
C LEU A 250 14.27 -0.54 -17.03
N SER A 251 15.54 -0.33 -16.69
CA SER A 251 16.33 -1.36 -16.02
C SER A 251 15.70 -1.67 -14.65
N SER A 252 15.83 -2.89 -14.14
CA SER A 252 15.34 -3.27 -12.79
C SER A 252 15.75 -2.24 -11.72
N SER A 253 16.93 -1.62 -11.90
CA SER A 253 17.45 -0.58 -11.02
C SER A 253 16.68 0.75 -11.09
N ASP A 254 16.11 1.12 -12.23
CA ASP A 254 15.33 2.36 -12.37
C ASP A 254 13.93 2.20 -11.77
N LEU A 255 13.38 0.98 -11.83
CA LEU A 255 12.12 0.64 -11.17
C LEU A 255 12.28 0.64 -9.64
N GLU A 256 13.37 0.05 -9.13
CA GLU A 256 13.71 0.06 -7.71
C GLU A 256 13.90 1.50 -7.19
N GLN A 257 14.65 2.35 -7.92
CA GLN A 257 14.82 3.75 -7.53
C GLN A 257 13.51 4.55 -7.55
N ASN A 258 12.60 4.26 -8.49
CA ASN A 258 11.29 4.90 -8.52
C ASN A 258 10.39 4.44 -7.37
N ILE A 259 10.45 3.16 -7.01
CA ILE A 259 9.75 2.61 -5.84
C ILE A 259 10.29 3.24 -4.56
N ASP A 260 11.62 3.34 -4.41
CA ASP A 260 12.26 3.97 -3.25
C ASP A 260 11.86 5.45 -3.14
N HIS A 261 11.84 6.18 -4.26
CA HIS A 261 11.41 7.57 -4.29
C HIS A 261 9.94 7.74 -3.88
N GLN A 262 9.05 6.86 -4.36
CA GLN A 262 7.64 6.86 -3.97
C GLN A 262 7.46 6.51 -2.49
N TYR A 263 8.27 5.59 -1.95
CA TYR A 263 8.27 5.26 -0.53
C TYR A 263 8.79 6.41 0.34
N GLU A 264 9.82 7.14 -0.09
CA GLU A 264 10.29 8.34 0.61
C GLU A 264 9.21 9.43 0.65
N GLN A 265 8.54 9.69 -0.48
CA GLN A 265 7.41 10.63 -0.54
C GLN A 265 6.25 10.20 0.38
N TYR A 266 5.95 8.90 0.42
CA TYR A 266 4.95 8.34 1.33
C TYR A 266 5.34 8.54 2.81
N LEU A 267 6.61 8.31 3.16
CA LEU A 267 7.09 8.51 4.54
C LEU A 267 7.06 9.98 4.94
N GLU A 268 7.46 10.89 4.05
CA GLU A 268 7.40 12.34 4.31
C GLU A 268 5.97 12.82 4.53
N THR A 269 5.03 12.40 3.68
CA THR A 269 3.62 12.78 3.82
C THR A 269 3.02 12.22 5.10
N ARG A 270 3.35 10.97 5.46
CA ARG A 270 2.94 10.36 6.73
C ARG A 270 3.53 11.08 7.95
N GLN A 271 4.79 11.49 7.90
CA GLN A 271 5.41 12.29 8.97
C GLN A 271 4.75 13.66 9.10
N ARG A 272 4.44 14.35 7.99
CA ARG A 272 3.70 15.62 8.01
C ARG A 272 2.31 15.46 8.61
N LEU A 273 1.60 14.39 8.26
CA LEU A 273 0.29 14.07 8.82
C LEU A 273 0.39 13.82 10.33
N LEU A 274 1.36 13.02 10.77
CA LEU A 274 1.60 12.78 12.20
C LEU A 274 1.97 14.06 12.95
N MET A 275 2.75 14.97 12.36
CA MET A 275 3.05 16.28 12.96
C MET A 275 1.77 17.12 13.11
N ILE A 276 0.91 17.16 12.09
CA ILE A 276 -0.37 17.87 12.14
C ILE A 276 -1.29 17.27 13.21
N VAL A 277 -1.39 15.94 13.28
CA VAL A 277 -2.19 15.26 14.31
C VAL A 277 -1.61 15.50 15.71
N SER A 278 -0.28 15.54 15.84
CA SER A 278 0.37 15.85 17.12
C SER A 278 0.17 17.31 17.55
N SER A 279 0.12 18.26 16.60
CA SER A 279 -0.17 19.66 16.91
C SER A 279 -1.65 19.88 17.24
N LEU A 280 -2.55 19.09 16.67
CA LEU A 280 -3.98 19.05 17.02
C LEU A 280 -4.24 18.35 18.37
N LYS A 281 -3.37 17.43 18.79
CA LYS A 281 -3.44 16.75 20.10
C LYS A 281 -2.72 17.49 21.24
N ALA A 282 -2.10 18.65 20.97
CA ALA A 282 -1.56 19.48 22.02
C ALA A 282 -2.70 20.04 22.90
N PRO A 283 -2.63 19.93 24.23
CA PRO A 283 -3.70 20.41 25.11
C PRO A 283 -3.88 21.92 24.94
N LEU A 284 -5.12 22.34 24.70
CA LEU A 284 -5.51 23.75 24.63
C LEU A 284 -5.03 24.48 25.89
N PRO A 285 -4.36 25.64 25.79
CA PRO A 285 -4.04 26.44 26.97
C PRO A 285 -5.33 26.86 27.66
N GLU A 286 -5.41 26.55 28.94
CA GLU A 286 -6.49 26.85 29.87
C GLU A 286 -6.84 28.35 29.82
N GLN A 287 -7.90 28.72 29.09
CA GLN A 287 -8.45 30.06 29.15
C GLN A 287 -9.33 30.18 30.40
N ALA A 288 -8.97 31.14 31.24
CA ALA A 288 -9.73 31.58 32.41
C ALA A 288 -11.19 31.93 32.06
N PRO A 289 -12.12 31.83 33.03
CA PRO A 289 -13.55 31.92 32.75
C PRO A 289 -13.95 33.38 32.51
N GLU A 290 -14.27 33.73 31.26
CA GLU A 290 -14.98 34.97 30.95
C GLU A 290 -16.50 34.75 30.99
N THR A 291 -17.17 35.65 31.70
CA THR A 291 -18.60 35.71 32.01
C THR A 291 -19.50 35.80 30.76
N PRO A 292 -20.74 35.28 30.82
CA PRO A 292 -21.65 35.29 29.67
C PRO A 292 -22.37 36.64 29.59
N GLY A 293 -22.02 37.46 28.61
CA GLY A 293 -22.80 38.65 28.30
C GLY A 293 -22.08 39.61 27.35
N GLY A 294 -22.55 39.69 26.11
CA GLY A 294 -22.26 40.84 25.24
C GLY A 294 -21.36 40.58 24.04
N ARG A 295 -21.70 39.62 23.16
CA ARG A 295 -21.14 39.63 21.79
C ARG A 295 -22.06 39.09 20.69
N VAL A 296 -23.38 39.15 20.89
CA VAL A 296 -24.36 38.84 19.83
C VAL A 296 -25.01 40.10 19.23
N GLU A 297 -24.97 41.25 19.91
CA GLU A 297 -25.69 42.45 19.45
C GLU A 297 -24.89 43.43 18.59
N ARG A 298 -23.58 43.22 18.36
CA ARG A 298 -22.76 44.15 17.56
C ARG A 298 -22.58 43.76 16.09
N MET A 299 -23.13 42.63 15.63
CA MET A 299 -23.01 42.20 14.23
C MET A 299 -24.31 42.36 13.43
N VAL A 300 -25.44 42.66 14.09
CA VAL A 300 -26.75 42.81 13.41
C VAL A 300 -27.08 44.29 13.07
N GLN A 301 -26.40 45.27 13.65
CA GLN A 301 -26.68 46.70 13.40
C GLN A 301 -25.92 47.34 12.22
N ASN A 302 -25.02 46.60 11.55
CA ASN A 302 -24.29 47.13 10.39
C ASN A 302 -24.93 46.78 9.03
N PHE A 303 -26.11 46.15 9.01
CA PHE A 303 -26.79 45.76 7.76
C PHE A 303 -27.92 46.71 7.31
N THR A 304 -28.23 47.78 8.05
CA THR A 304 -29.39 48.65 7.73
C THR A 304 -29.04 49.98 7.07
N LYS A 305 -27.84 50.16 6.51
CA LYS A 305 -27.53 51.36 5.72
C LYS A 305 -26.54 51.07 4.60
N THR A 306 -27.03 50.38 3.58
CA THR A 306 -26.43 50.42 2.24
C THR A 306 -27.57 50.70 1.28
N GLU A 307 -27.51 51.88 0.67
CA GLU A 307 -28.39 52.27 -0.41
C GLU A 307 -28.25 51.23 -1.52
N TRP A 308 -29.35 50.57 -1.87
CA TRP A 308 -29.42 49.60 -2.96
C TRP A 308 -29.43 50.36 -4.28
N PRO A 309 -28.44 50.18 -5.18
CA PRO A 309 -28.59 50.51 -6.58
C PRO A 309 -29.40 49.39 -7.26
N GLU A 310 -30.41 49.81 -8.01
CA GLU A 310 -31.24 49.12 -9.00
C GLU A 310 -31.17 47.59 -9.19
N GLU A 311 -32.38 47.01 -9.25
CA GLU A 311 -32.82 45.60 -9.30
C GLU A 311 -32.32 44.71 -10.46
N ALA A 312 -31.19 44.98 -11.13
CA ALA A 312 -30.80 44.23 -12.33
C ALA A 312 -29.73 43.12 -12.14
N GLU A 313 -28.98 43.08 -11.03
CA GLU A 313 -27.77 42.21 -10.92
C GLU A 313 -27.73 41.27 -9.70
N VAL A 314 -28.78 41.25 -8.88
CA VAL A 314 -28.86 40.40 -7.69
C VAL A 314 -28.77 38.87 -7.97
N PRO A 315 -29.31 38.30 -9.07
CA PRO A 315 -29.21 36.85 -9.27
C PRO A 315 -27.76 36.40 -9.56
N ASN A 316 -26.92 37.27 -10.14
CA ASN A 316 -25.57 36.90 -10.56
C ASN A 316 -24.59 36.82 -9.38
N VAL A 317 -24.74 37.67 -8.37
CA VAL A 317 -23.91 37.63 -7.15
C VAL A 317 -24.28 36.44 -6.27
N LEU A 318 -25.57 36.11 -6.17
CA LEU A 318 -26.04 34.92 -5.45
C LEU A 318 -25.55 33.65 -6.12
N GLU A 319 -25.65 33.56 -7.46
CA GLU A 319 -25.11 32.42 -8.21
C GLU A 319 -23.59 32.32 -8.08
N GLN A 320 -22.84 33.42 -8.24
CA GLN A 320 -21.38 33.41 -8.12
C GLN A 320 -20.88 33.07 -6.71
N ALA A 321 -21.64 33.39 -5.65
CA ALA A 321 -21.25 33.08 -4.27
C ALA A 321 -21.76 31.70 -3.78
N LEU A 322 -22.96 31.28 -4.20
CA LEU A 322 -23.58 30.03 -3.73
C LEU A 322 -23.20 28.80 -4.56
N LEU A 323 -22.95 28.92 -5.88
CA LEU A 323 -22.52 27.78 -6.67
C LEU A 323 -21.20 27.18 -6.19
N PRO A 324 -20.14 27.96 -5.92
CA PRO A 324 -18.87 27.41 -5.45
C PRO A 324 -19.00 26.74 -4.08
N THR A 325 -19.84 27.28 -3.19
CA THR A 325 -20.06 26.71 -1.85
C THR A 325 -20.84 25.39 -1.91
N VAL A 326 -21.88 25.31 -2.76
CA VAL A 326 -22.61 24.06 -3.01
C VAL A 326 -21.72 23.02 -3.73
N GLN A 327 -20.88 23.43 -4.66
CA GLN A 327 -19.91 22.54 -5.30
C GLN A 327 -18.87 22.03 -4.30
N GLN A 328 -18.36 22.89 -3.42
CA GLN A 328 -17.44 22.51 -2.35
C GLN A 328 -18.10 21.56 -1.34
N GLU A 329 -19.36 21.75 -1.00
CA GLU A 329 -20.12 20.85 -0.13
C GLU A 329 -20.33 19.47 -0.80
N ARG A 330 -20.63 19.45 -2.10
CA ARG A 330 -20.74 18.19 -2.86
C ARG A 330 -19.40 17.47 -2.92
N ALA A 331 -18.30 18.19 -3.15
CA ALA A 331 -16.97 17.62 -3.15
C ALA A 331 -16.59 17.08 -1.76
N SER A 332 -16.88 17.81 -0.68
CA SER A 332 -16.59 17.34 0.68
C SER A 332 -17.42 16.11 1.07
N ARG A 333 -18.69 16.06 0.67
CA ARG A 333 -19.54 14.86 0.83
C ARG A 333 -19.02 13.67 0.01
N ALA A 334 -18.53 13.90 -1.21
CA ALA A 334 -17.88 12.87 -2.03
C ALA A 334 -16.59 12.35 -1.35
N HIS A 335 -15.76 13.25 -0.80
CA HIS A 335 -14.57 12.83 -0.05
C HIS A 335 -14.91 12.07 1.23
N LEU A 336 -15.98 12.45 1.95
CA LEU A 336 -16.43 11.74 3.14
C LEU A 336 -16.99 10.35 2.82
N THR A 337 -17.71 10.20 1.71
CA THR A 337 -18.22 8.89 1.26
C THR A 337 -17.07 7.99 0.83
N PHE A 338 -16.15 8.50 0.01
CA PHE A 338 -14.93 7.78 -0.36
C PHE A 338 -14.08 7.36 0.84
N ALA A 339 -13.87 8.25 1.82
CA ALA A 339 -13.12 7.92 3.03
C ALA A 339 -13.81 6.85 3.89
N LYS A 340 -15.15 6.82 3.92
CA LYS A 340 -15.91 5.78 4.61
C LYS A 340 -15.81 4.44 3.90
N GLU A 341 -15.97 4.41 2.58
CA GLU A 341 -15.81 3.20 1.77
C GLU A 341 -14.39 2.64 1.95
N GLN A 342 -13.37 3.48 1.86
CA GLN A 342 -11.99 3.07 2.11
C GLN A 342 -11.78 2.55 3.53
N GLN A 343 -12.40 3.17 4.54
CA GLN A 343 -12.33 2.67 5.91
C GLN A 343 -13.02 1.30 6.06
N GLU A 344 -14.17 1.09 5.42
CA GLU A 344 -14.89 -0.19 5.43
C GLU A 344 -14.07 -1.28 4.72
N ASP A 345 -13.46 -0.97 3.58
CA ASP A 345 -12.58 -1.89 2.84
C ASP A 345 -11.35 -2.31 3.68
N GLU A 346 -10.69 -1.36 4.33
CA GLU A 346 -9.56 -1.64 5.22
C GLU A 346 -9.99 -2.44 6.46
N LEU A 347 -11.16 -2.16 7.02
CA LEU A 347 -11.71 -2.95 8.13
C LEU A 347 -12.00 -4.39 7.69
N LEU A 348 -12.57 -4.60 6.51
CA LEU A 348 -12.81 -5.93 5.96
C LEU A 348 -11.48 -6.66 5.66
N ALA A 349 -10.48 -5.96 5.11
CA ALA A 349 -9.16 -6.51 4.84
C ALA A 349 -8.46 -6.96 6.13
N THR A 350 -8.46 -6.12 7.16
CA THR A 350 -7.88 -6.45 8.47
C THR A 350 -8.60 -7.60 9.16
N VAL A 351 -9.92 -7.63 9.07
CA VAL A 351 -10.76 -8.74 9.55
C VAL A 351 -10.39 -10.05 8.86
N ASN A 352 -10.32 -10.06 7.53
CA ASN A 352 -9.97 -11.27 6.75
C ASN A 352 -8.55 -11.74 7.07
N MET A 353 -7.61 -10.81 7.24
CA MET A 353 -6.25 -11.12 7.63
C MET A 353 -6.20 -11.74 9.04
N LEU A 354 -6.97 -11.21 9.99
CA LEU A 354 -7.07 -11.78 11.35
C LEU A 354 -7.71 -13.17 11.35
N ASP A 355 -8.74 -13.40 10.54
CA ASP A 355 -9.35 -14.73 10.40
C ASP A 355 -8.35 -15.73 9.81
N ARG A 356 -7.62 -15.35 8.75
CA ARG A 356 -6.56 -16.19 8.17
C ARG A 356 -5.43 -16.48 9.15
N LEU A 357 -4.94 -15.46 9.86
CA LEU A 357 -3.95 -15.63 10.91
C LEU A 357 -4.47 -16.56 12.02
N SER A 358 -5.78 -16.50 12.31
CA SER A 358 -6.38 -17.35 13.33
C SER A 358 -6.40 -18.82 12.91
N ASP A 359 -6.65 -19.11 11.62
CA ASP A 359 -6.63 -20.46 11.07
C ASP A 359 -5.21 -21.05 11.03
N GLU A 360 -4.21 -20.21 10.72
CA GLU A 360 -2.80 -20.59 10.63
C GLU A 360 -2.12 -20.68 12.02
N SER A 361 -2.70 -20.10 13.07
CA SER A 361 -2.09 -20.01 14.40
C SER A 361 -2.13 -21.34 15.16
N GLN A 362 -0.94 -21.88 15.45
CA GLN A 362 -0.80 -23.05 16.33
C GLN A 362 -1.13 -22.73 17.79
N ILE A 363 -0.96 -21.48 18.22
CA ILE A 363 -1.21 -21.06 19.61
C ILE A 363 -2.71 -21.07 19.91
N LEU A 364 -3.54 -20.61 18.97
CA LEU A 364 -4.99 -20.69 19.11
C LEU A 364 -5.52 -22.12 19.07
N GLN A 365 -4.87 -23.00 18.29
CA GLN A 365 -5.18 -24.43 18.27
C GLN A 365 -4.80 -25.12 19.59
N ALA A 366 -3.67 -24.74 20.19
CA ALA A 366 -3.21 -25.28 21.47
C ALA A 366 -4.06 -24.77 22.67
N PHE A 367 -4.51 -23.52 22.61
CA PHE A 367 -5.29 -22.88 23.69
C PHE A 367 -6.63 -22.31 23.15
N PRO A 368 -7.57 -23.17 22.76
CA PRO A 368 -8.84 -22.72 22.18
C PRO A 368 -9.75 -22.10 23.26
N LEU A 369 -10.35 -20.95 22.93
CA LEU A 369 -11.39 -20.36 23.77
C LEU A 369 -12.68 -21.17 23.64
N LEU A 370 -12.97 -21.99 24.65
CA LEU A 370 -14.16 -22.84 24.74
C LEU A 370 -15.47 -22.06 24.64
N ALA A 371 -15.46 -20.74 24.88
CA ALA A 371 -16.62 -19.86 24.76
C ALA A 371 -17.15 -19.72 23.33
N ARG A 372 -16.35 -19.95 22.28
CA ARG A 372 -16.80 -19.83 20.87
C ARG A 372 -17.38 -21.13 20.30
N SER A 373 -17.15 -22.27 20.94
CA SER A 373 -17.83 -23.50 20.57
C SER A 373 -19.24 -23.43 21.14
N GLY A 374 -20.26 -23.27 20.30
CA GLY A 374 -21.68 -23.25 20.71
C GLY A 374 -22.13 -24.50 21.50
N ARG A 375 -21.28 -25.51 21.67
CA ARG A 375 -21.48 -26.68 22.53
C ARG A 375 -21.09 -26.46 24.00
N PHE A 376 -20.31 -25.42 24.31
CA PHE A 376 -19.77 -25.12 25.65
C PHE A 376 -20.12 -23.71 26.16
N GLU A 377 -20.88 -22.94 25.40
CA GLU A 377 -21.33 -21.59 25.78
C GLU A 377 -22.08 -21.58 27.14
N HIS A 378 -22.85 -22.64 27.42
CA HIS A 378 -23.53 -22.83 28.70
C HIS A 378 -22.61 -23.23 29.86
N ALA A 379 -21.42 -23.79 29.58
CA ALA A 379 -20.43 -24.17 30.61
C ALA A 379 -19.44 -23.04 30.91
N ALA A 380 -19.09 -22.21 29.91
CA ALA A 380 -18.25 -21.03 30.10
C ALA A 380 -18.96 -19.92 30.89
N SER A 381 -20.30 -19.82 30.77
CA SER A 381 -21.13 -18.89 31.54
C SER A 381 -21.01 -19.08 33.06
N THR A 382 -20.76 -20.31 33.54
CA THR A 382 -20.62 -20.59 34.98
C THR A 382 -19.24 -20.28 35.56
N PHE A 383 -18.18 -20.21 34.75
CA PHE A 383 -16.82 -19.94 35.23
C PHE A 383 -16.34 -18.50 35.01
N GLY A 384 -16.98 -17.75 34.10
CA GLY A 384 -16.55 -16.42 33.67
C GLY A 384 -17.34 -15.24 34.24
N LYS A 385 -17.87 -15.31 35.48
CA LYS A 385 -18.54 -14.15 36.09
C LYS A 385 -17.53 -13.21 36.75
N LYS A 386 -16.65 -12.58 35.95
CA LYS A 386 -15.86 -11.41 36.35
C LYS A 386 -15.39 -10.65 35.10
N ARG A 387 -15.87 -9.39 34.97
CA ARG A 387 -15.44 -8.32 34.03
C ARG A 387 -15.95 -8.37 32.57
N ALA A 388 -17.21 -8.70 32.34
CA ALA A 388 -17.92 -8.07 31.21
C ALA A 388 -18.50 -6.74 31.74
N THR A 389 -17.74 -5.66 31.60
CA THR A 389 -18.31 -4.31 31.66
C THR A 389 -19.24 -4.18 30.46
N VAL A 390 -20.53 -4.04 30.75
CA VAL A 390 -21.58 -3.34 29.97
C VAL A 390 -21.34 -3.30 28.46
N ASP A 391 -22.21 -3.99 27.71
CA ASP A 391 -22.36 -3.98 26.25
C ASP A 391 -22.11 -2.60 25.61
N GLU A 392 -20.86 -2.29 25.29
CA GLU A 392 -20.54 -1.39 24.19
C GLU A 392 -20.54 -2.21 22.90
N PRO A 393 -20.94 -1.62 21.75
CA PRO A 393 -20.78 -2.28 20.46
C PRO A 393 -19.28 -2.46 20.22
N GLU A 394 -18.74 -3.61 20.63
CA GLU A 394 -17.32 -3.89 20.45
C GLU A 394 -17.00 -3.94 18.97
N ASP A 395 -15.95 -3.21 18.59
CA ASP A 395 -15.40 -3.27 17.25
C ASP A 395 -15.10 -4.72 16.86
N GLU A 396 -15.44 -5.05 15.62
CA GLU A 396 -15.36 -6.39 15.05
C GLU A 396 -13.91 -6.96 15.10
N VAL A 397 -12.92 -6.07 15.03
CA VAL A 397 -11.49 -6.38 15.22
C VAL A 397 -11.19 -6.76 16.67
N SER A 398 -11.69 -5.97 17.64
CA SER A 398 -11.52 -6.22 19.07
C SER A 398 -12.13 -7.56 19.48
N ARG A 399 -13.30 -7.90 18.92
CA ARG A 399 -13.95 -9.20 19.11
C ARG A 399 -13.06 -10.37 18.65
N ARG A 400 -12.39 -10.22 17.50
CA ARG A 400 -11.46 -11.24 16.96
C ARG A 400 -10.11 -11.30 17.66
N MET A 401 -9.71 -10.25 18.37
CA MET A 401 -8.44 -10.21 19.11
C MET A 401 -8.53 -10.92 20.47
N LYS A 402 -9.72 -10.99 21.09
CA LYS A 402 -9.92 -11.64 22.40
C LYS A 402 -9.37 -13.07 22.49
N PRO A 403 -9.54 -13.94 21.47
CA PRO A 403 -8.94 -15.26 21.47
C PRO A 403 -7.42 -15.28 21.55
N TRP A 404 -6.78 -14.35 20.88
CA TRP A 404 -5.33 -14.19 20.93
C TRP A 404 -4.84 -13.78 22.30
N LEU A 405 -5.53 -12.84 22.95
CA LEU A 405 -5.19 -12.40 24.30
C LEU A 405 -5.28 -13.55 25.30
N PHE A 406 -6.37 -14.30 25.27
CA PHE A 406 -6.54 -15.46 26.15
C PHE A 406 -5.51 -16.55 25.87
N ALA A 407 -5.27 -16.88 24.59
CA ALA A 407 -4.33 -17.94 24.24
C ALA A 407 -2.88 -17.55 24.62
N ALA A 408 -2.53 -16.26 24.51
CA ALA A 408 -1.26 -15.74 24.97
C ALA A 408 -1.12 -15.85 26.50
N GLU A 409 -2.14 -15.44 27.26
CA GLU A 409 -2.15 -15.55 28.73
C GLU A 409 -2.08 -17.02 29.17
N ALA A 410 -2.85 -17.90 28.53
CA ALA A 410 -2.83 -19.33 28.81
C ALA A 410 -1.47 -19.97 28.48
N ALA A 411 -0.83 -19.56 27.38
CA ALA A 411 0.51 -20.01 27.02
C ALA A 411 1.58 -19.51 28.02
N GLU A 412 1.46 -18.27 28.51
CA GLU A 412 2.35 -17.73 29.54
C GLU A 412 2.23 -18.52 30.85
N VAL A 413 1.01 -18.81 31.29
CA VAL A 413 0.77 -19.62 32.49
C VAL A 413 1.28 -21.05 32.30
N ALA A 414 1.05 -21.66 31.13
CA ALA A 414 1.53 -23.02 30.86
C ALA A 414 3.06 -23.09 30.84
N THR A 415 3.71 -22.17 30.12
CA THR A 415 5.18 -22.13 30.03
C THR A 415 5.82 -21.82 31.38
N SER A 416 5.29 -20.85 32.14
CA SER A 416 5.79 -20.58 33.49
C SER A 416 5.68 -21.79 34.42
N SER A 417 4.57 -22.53 34.39
CA SER A 417 4.41 -23.79 35.13
C SER A 417 5.46 -24.83 34.73
N THR A 418 5.72 -25.01 33.43
CA THR A 418 6.74 -25.98 32.97
C THR A 418 8.16 -25.57 33.37
N ILE A 419 8.47 -24.26 33.35
CA ILE A 419 9.76 -23.74 33.79
C ILE A 419 9.94 -23.98 35.29
N GLU A 420 8.89 -23.76 36.09
CA GLU A 420 8.92 -24.02 37.53
C GLU A 420 9.13 -25.51 37.85
N GLU A 421 8.48 -26.41 37.11
CA GLU A 421 8.69 -27.86 37.24
C GLU A 421 10.11 -28.28 36.89
N LEU A 422 10.66 -27.78 35.77
CA LEU A 422 12.04 -28.04 35.36
C LEU A 422 13.04 -27.48 36.39
N LEU A 423 12.78 -26.31 36.96
CA LEU A 423 13.61 -25.71 38.00
C LEU A 423 13.57 -26.54 39.30
N LYS A 424 12.38 -27.02 39.69
CA LYS A 424 12.23 -27.96 40.83
C LYS A 424 12.96 -29.27 40.57
N GLN A 425 12.89 -29.83 39.36
CA GLN A 425 13.60 -31.03 38.98
C GLN A 425 15.13 -30.81 38.98
N GLY A 426 15.60 -29.68 38.46
CA GLY A 426 17.00 -29.27 38.50
C GLY A 426 17.53 -29.14 39.92
N ASN A 427 16.79 -28.47 40.81
CA ASN A 427 17.16 -28.35 42.23
C ASN A 427 17.23 -29.72 42.92
N ARG A 428 16.25 -30.60 42.71
CA ARG A 428 16.30 -31.97 43.25
C ARG A 428 17.52 -32.73 42.74
N SER A 429 17.87 -32.58 41.47
CA SER A 429 19.07 -33.21 40.91
C SER A 429 20.35 -32.64 41.52
N MET A 430 20.42 -31.33 41.75
CA MET A 430 21.56 -30.69 42.43
C MET A 430 21.69 -31.13 43.88
N ASP A 431 20.58 -31.22 44.61
CA ASP A 431 20.55 -31.71 45.99
C ASP A 431 21.03 -33.18 46.06
N ASN A 432 20.57 -34.02 45.14
CA ASN A 432 21.03 -35.41 45.05
C ASN A 432 22.53 -35.52 44.76
N VAL A 433 23.05 -34.68 43.83
CA VAL A 433 24.50 -34.63 43.57
C VAL A 433 25.26 -34.14 44.81
N GLY A 434 24.77 -33.11 45.49
CA GLY A 434 25.34 -32.61 46.74
C GLY A 434 25.40 -33.68 47.83
N GLN A 435 24.32 -34.45 48.00
CA GLN A 435 24.28 -35.60 48.91
C GLN A 435 25.31 -36.65 48.51
N SER A 436 25.34 -37.08 47.25
CA SER A 436 26.32 -38.08 46.77
C SER A 436 27.78 -37.61 46.94
N LEU A 437 28.08 -36.32 46.74
CA LEU A 437 29.41 -35.76 46.96
C LEU A 437 29.78 -35.73 48.45
N SER A 438 28.81 -35.42 49.32
CA SER A 438 29.01 -35.46 50.78
C SER A 438 29.25 -36.89 51.28
N GLU A 439 28.56 -37.89 50.71
CA GLU A 439 28.78 -39.31 50.98
C GLU A 439 30.18 -39.75 50.53
N LEU A 440 30.60 -39.36 49.33
CA LEU A 440 31.96 -39.62 48.84
C LEU A 440 33.03 -38.96 49.72
N ARG A 441 32.81 -37.73 50.19
CA ARG A 441 33.72 -37.07 51.14
C ARG A 441 33.79 -37.84 52.46
N PHE A 442 32.65 -38.28 52.99
CA PHE A 442 32.60 -39.07 54.23
C PHE A 442 33.35 -40.40 54.08
N LEU A 443 33.17 -41.11 52.96
CA LEU A 443 33.93 -42.33 52.66
C LEU A 443 35.43 -42.07 52.54
N HIS A 444 35.83 -40.97 51.90
CA HIS A 444 37.24 -40.59 51.80
C HIS A 444 37.88 -40.28 53.15
N GLU A 445 37.16 -39.60 54.05
CA GLU A 445 37.63 -39.31 55.41
C GLU A 445 37.71 -40.58 56.28
N ALA A 446 36.80 -41.54 56.08
CA ALA A 446 36.84 -42.83 56.76
C ALA A 446 38.05 -43.68 56.34
N ASP A 447 38.37 -43.71 55.04
CA ASP A 447 39.50 -44.47 54.47
C ASP A 447 40.85 -43.86 54.87
N GLY A 448 40.92 -42.53 54.99
CA GLY A 448 42.11 -41.82 55.49
C GLY A 448 42.42 -42.07 56.97
N ASN A 449 41.45 -42.52 57.76
CA ASN A 449 41.61 -42.77 59.20
C ASN A 449 42.06 -44.20 59.52
N GLU A 450 41.91 -45.15 58.59
CA GLU A 450 42.46 -46.51 58.72
C GLU A 450 43.97 -46.56 58.39
N HIS A 451 44.46 -45.64 57.56
CA HIS A 451 45.89 -45.56 57.21
C HIS A 451 46.79 -44.89 58.27
N PHE A 452 46.24 -44.38 59.39
CA PHE A 452 47.00 -43.74 60.47
C PHE A 452 47.14 -44.60 61.74
N LYS A 453 46.71 -45.87 61.72
CA LYS A 453 46.74 -46.80 62.86
C LYS A 453 47.64 -48.04 62.68
N GLN A 454 48.68 -47.96 61.84
CA GLN A 454 49.75 -48.98 61.80
C GLN A 454 51.06 -48.43 62.36
#